data_AF-A0A9E1I071-F1
#
_entry.id   AF-A0A9E1I071-F1
#
_cell.length_a   1.000
_cell.length_b   1.000
_cell.length_c   1.000
_cell.angle_alpha   90.00
_cell.angle_beta   90.00
_cell.angle_gamma   90.00
#
_symmetry.space_group_name_H-M   'P 1'
#
loop_
_entity.id
_entity.type
_entity.pdbx_description
1 polymer ?
#
loop_
_entity_poly.entity_id
_entity_poly.type
_entity_poly.pdbx_seq_one_letter_code
_entity_poly.pdbx_strand_id
1 'polypeptide(L)'
;MNIKEIERVCLGQFEANRTLFQTTVKDNIEKNRKGRKTVVIKDKTGAPLVGVKVKANLKNHEFRHGAHIFMLDQFETVQENEEFRRLFSQYYNLATIPFYWEGLEVMSAFGKPLEITEVTIPTLGDGNEAEDIQAEVIKYLYTLWFSSANLESVVYWNSFDKTAYSSPDWDENRLNGGLFHRDLTPKKSAQVFKKLFKQEWHTELEIVSDESGKISFEGFHGDYEVCVQPHNEAVYCARLYKDNQEVEVICAP
;
A
#
# COMPACT_ATOMS: atom_id res chain seq x y z
N MET A 1 37.16 -1.45 13.88
CA MET A 1 36.20 -1.10 14.95
C MET A 1 35.96 -2.34 15.78
N ASN A 2 36.01 -2.27 17.11
CA ASN A 2 35.63 -3.40 17.97
C ASN A 2 34.12 -3.34 18.29
N ILE A 3 33.55 -4.42 18.86
CA ILE A 3 32.10 -4.53 19.09
C ILE A 3 31.53 -3.41 19.98
N LYS A 4 32.27 -2.98 21.01
CA LYS A 4 31.84 -1.89 21.91
C LYS A 4 31.84 -0.55 21.20
N GLU A 5 32.76 -0.37 20.28
CA GLU A 5 32.87 0.84 19.48
C GLU A 5 31.74 0.91 18.44
N ILE A 6 31.38 -0.23 17.83
CA ILE A 6 30.20 -0.35 16.95
C ILE A 6 28.93 -0.07 17.74
N GLU A 7 28.76 -0.69 18.92
CA GLU A 7 27.59 -0.47 19.79
C GLU A 7 27.43 1.00 20.15
N ARG A 8 28.52 1.65 20.59
CA ARG A 8 28.51 3.08 20.89
C ARG A 8 28.11 3.94 19.69
N VAL A 9 28.62 3.63 18.50
CA VAL A 9 28.33 4.40 17.28
C VAL A 9 26.89 4.18 16.83
N CYS A 10 26.42 2.94 16.80
CA CYS A 10 25.08 2.59 16.32
C CYS A 10 23.97 2.95 17.32
N LEU A 11 24.18 2.73 18.63
CA LEU A 11 23.16 2.92 19.65
C LEU A 11 23.26 4.24 20.41
N GLY A 12 24.43 4.89 20.41
CA GLY A 12 24.69 6.06 21.27
C GLY A 12 23.70 7.21 21.08
N GLN A 13 23.23 7.45 19.85
CA GLN A 13 22.19 8.47 19.59
C GLN A 13 20.81 8.08 20.14
N PHE A 14 20.45 6.79 20.09
CA PHE A 14 19.20 6.30 20.65
C PHE A 14 19.22 6.35 22.19
N GLU A 15 20.36 5.99 22.80
CA GLU A 15 20.55 6.07 24.24
C GLU A 15 20.53 7.51 24.75
N ALA A 16 21.21 8.44 24.04
CA ALA A 16 21.17 9.86 24.37
C ALA A 16 19.75 10.44 24.29
N ASN A 17 18.89 9.88 23.43
CA ASN A 17 17.49 10.27 23.26
C ASN A 17 16.51 9.33 24.00
N ARG A 18 16.96 8.56 25.00
CA ARG A 18 16.13 7.56 25.67
C ARG A 18 14.79 8.10 26.20
N THR A 19 14.77 9.33 26.71
CA THR A 19 13.53 9.98 27.19
C THR A 19 12.50 10.13 26.07
N LEU A 20 12.90 10.56 24.87
CA LEU A 20 12.03 10.68 23.70
C LEU A 20 11.36 9.34 23.38
N PHE A 21 12.13 8.25 23.38
CA PHE A 21 11.63 6.90 23.13
C PHE A 21 10.72 6.39 24.25
N GLN A 22 10.97 6.80 25.49
CA GLN A 22 10.18 6.38 26.65
C GLN A 22 8.90 7.19 26.85
N THR A 23 8.78 8.38 26.26
CA THR A 23 7.60 9.25 26.35
C THR A 23 6.94 9.42 24.99
N THR A 24 7.39 10.37 24.19
CA THR A 24 6.75 10.82 22.94
C THR A 24 6.53 9.67 21.95
N VAL A 25 7.52 8.80 21.76
CA VAL A 25 7.36 7.66 20.83
C VAL A 25 6.29 6.69 21.34
N LYS A 26 6.23 6.41 22.64
CA LYS A 26 5.18 5.57 23.22
C LYS A 26 3.80 6.21 23.09
N ASP A 27 3.69 7.49 23.41
CA ASP A 27 2.43 8.24 23.28
C ASP A 27 1.94 8.25 21.82
N ASN A 28 2.86 8.39 20.86
CA ASN A 28 2.55 8.31 19.44
C ASN A 28 2.07 6.92 19.01
N ILE A 29 2.58 5.83 19.62
CA ILE A 29 2.07 4.48 19.37
C ILE A 29 0.64 4.36 19.90
N GLU A 30 0.35 4.82 21.12
CA GLU A 30 -1.01 4.81 21.68
C GLU A 30 -1.97 5.63 20.80
N LYS A 31 -1.55 6.81 20.35
CA LYS A 31 -2.37 7.73 19.57
C LYS A 31 -2.62 7.27 18.13
N ASN A 32 -1.58 6.79 17.45
CA ASN A 32 -1.62 6.57 16.00
C ASN A 32 -1.74 5.09 15.61
N ARG A 33 -1.42 4.14 16.50
CA ARG A 33 -1.42 2.70 16.22
C ARG A 33 -2.45 1.92 17.01
N LYS A 34 -3.21 2.59 17.88
CA LYS A 34 -4.36 2.01 18.57
C LYS A 34 -5.61 2.82 18.28
N GLY A 35 -6.74 2.15 18.37
CA GLY A 35 -8.05 2.77 18.28
C GLY A 35 -8.99 2.14 19.29
N ARG A 36 -10.01 2.88 19.72
CA ARG A 36 -11.08 2.33 20.55
C ARG A 36 -11.82 1.28 19.73
N LYS A 37 -11.91 0.06 20.25
CA LYS A 37 -12.74 -1.02 19.70
C LYS A 37 -13.78 -1.38 20.75
N THR A 38 -15.05 -1.42 20.35
CA THR A 38 -16.17 -1.73 21.24
C THR A 38 -16.77 -3.06 20.81
N VAL A 39 -16.91 -4.00 21.75
CA VAL A 39 -17.58 -5.28 21.53
C VAL A 39 -18.83 -5.31 22.40
N VAL A 40 -20.00 -5.47 21.77
CA VAL A 40 -21.28 -5.58 22.47
C VAL A 40 -21.70 -7.05 22.47
N ILE A 41 -21.85 -7.64 23.66
CA ILE A 41 -22.24 -9.05 23.82
C ILE A 41 -23.72 -9.11 24.20
N LYS A 42 -24.51 -9.84 23.41
CA LYS A 42 -25.95 -10.02 23.61
C LYS A 42 -26.29 -11.51 23.67
N ASP A 43 -27.38 -11.84 24.35
CA ASP A 43 -27.97 -13.17 24.32
C ASP A 43 -28.86 -13.37 23.07
N LYS A 44 -29.48 -14.56 22.97
CA LYS A 44 -30.37 -14.92 21.85
C LYS A 44 -31.63 -14.04 21.72
N THR A 45 -31.96 -13.27 22.76
CA THR A 45 -33.10 -12.35 22.80
C THR A 45 -32.72 -10.91 22.46
N GLY A 46 -31.41 -10.63 22.31
CA GLY A 46 -30.88 -9.29 22.09
C GLY A 46 -30.54 -8.52 23.37
N ALA A 47 -30.73 -9.11 24.56
CA ALA A 47 -30.39 -8.47 25.83
C ALA A 47 -28.87 -8.50 26.10
N PRO A 48 -28.26 -7.43 26.66
CA PRO A 48 -26.83 -7.41 26.97
C PRO A 48 -26.41 -8.46 28.01
N LEU A 49 -25.33 -9.19 27.75
CA LEU A 49 -24.74 -10.14 28.70
C LEU A 49 -23.67 -9.46 29.58
N VAL A 50 -23.91 -9.45 30.90
CA VAL A 50 -23.04 -8.78 31.91
C VAL A 50 -22.16 -9.81 32.63
N GLY A 51 -20.93 -9.43 32.97
CA GLY A 51 -20.02 -10.28 33.76
C GLY A 51 -19.35 -11.41 32.97
N VAL A 52 -19.48 -11.42 31.64
CA VAL A 52 -18.85 -12.44 30.78
C VAL A 52 -17.38 -12.12 30.57
N LYS A 53 -16.52 -13.13 30.70
CA LYS A 53 -15.10 -13.01 30.36
C LYS A 53 -14.92 -13.02 28.85
N VAL A 54 -14.20 -12.03 28.34
CA VAL A 54 -13.86 -11.90 26.92
C VAL A 54 -12.35 -12.04 26.76
N LYS A 55 -11.91 -12.86 25.80
CA LYS A 55 -10.51 -12.93 25.37
C LYS A 55 -10.43 -12.42 23.93
N ALA A 56 -9.68 -11.34 23.72
CA ALA A 56 -9.35 -10.82 22.39
C ALA A 56 -7.88 -11.14 22.08
N ASN A 57 -7.61 -11.60 20.86
CA ASN A 57 -6.24 -11.82 20.37
C ASN A 57 -6.11 -11.12 19.01
N LEU A 58 -5.13 -10.22 18.87
CA LEU A 58 -4.78 -9.65 17.58
C LEU A 58 -4.22 -10.77 16.70
N LYS A 59 -4.79 -10.97 15.51
CA LYS A 59 -4.35 -12.01 14.56
C LYS A 59 -3.49 -11.44 13.44
N ASN A 60 -3.88 -10.29 12.90
CA ASN A 60 -3.14 -9.55 11.89
C ASN A 60 -3.02 -8.11 12.35
N HIS A 61 -1.80 -7.57 12.30
CA HIS A 61 -1.54 -6.17 12.60
C HIS A 61 -1.67 -5.34 11.32
N GLU A 62 -2.33 -4.18 11.39
CA GLU A 62 -2.49 -3.24 10.26
C GLU A 62 -1.13 -2.71 9.77
N PHE A 63 -0.26 -2.30 10.71
CA PHE A 63 1.13 -1.97 10.40
C PHE A 63 1.86 -3.15 9.74
N ARG A 64 2.23 -2.95 8.48
CA ARG A 64 2.97 -3.94 7.69
C ARG A 64 4.45 -3.92 7.99
N HIS A 65 5.02 -5.11 8.09
CA HIS A 65 6.44 -5.36 8.25
C HIS A 65 6.78 -6.58 7.41
N GLY A 66 7.71 -6.39 6.47
CA GLY A 66 8.06 -7.38 5.47
C GLY A 66 9.55 -7.40 5.16
N ALA A 67 9.91 -8.31 4.27
CA ALA A 67 11.24 -8.41 3.68
C ALA A 67 11.13 -8.86 2.22
N HIS A 68 12.22 -8.70 1.46
CA HIS A 68 12.31 -9.29 0.14
C HIS A 68 12.35 -10.82 0.22
N ILE A 69 11.76 -11.47 -0.78
CA ILE A 69 11.62 -12.92 -0.85
C ILE A 69 12.49 -13.55 -1.95
N PHE A 70 13.65 -12.94 -2.23
CA PHE A 70 14.56 -13.40 -3.29
C PHE A 70 14.94 -14.88 -3.19
N MET A 71 15.01 -15.41 -1.97
CA MET A 71 15.42 -16.79 -1.73
C MET A 71 14.26 -17.80 -1.74
N LEU A 72 13.06 -17.42 -2.21
CA LEU A 72 11.96 -18.38 -2.29
C LEU A 72 12.32 -19.51 -3.26
N ASP A 73 12.36 -20.74 -2.73
CA ASP A 73 12.71 -21.95 -3.47
C ASP A 73 14.09 -21.88 -4.15
N GLN A 74 14.98 -21.01 -3.66
CA GLN A 74 16.34 -20.85 -4.17
C GLN A 74 17.40 -21.44 -3.23
N PHE A 75 17.02 -21.99 -2.07
CA PHE A 75 17.96 -22.73 -1.22
C PHE A 75 18.26 -24.12 -1.81
N GLU A 76 19.43 -24.66 -1.48
CA GLU A 76 19.94 -25.91 -2.07
C GLU A 76 19.07 -27.13 -1.74
N THR A 77 18.44 -27.14 -0.56
CA THR A 77 17.64 -28.28 -0.08
C THR A 77 16.16 -27.96 0.05
N VAL A 78 15.32 -29.00 -0.07
CA VAL A 78 13.87 -28.90 0.17
C VAL A 78 13.60 -28.43 1.60
N GLN A 79 14.37 -28.92 2.57
CA GLN A 79 14.22 -28.59 3.98
C GLN A 79 14.50 -27.11 4.28
N GLU A 80 15.53 -26.53 3.66
CA GLU A 80 15.82 -25.09 3.81
C GLU A 80 14.72 -24.23 3.18
N ASN A 81 14.17 -24.64 2.04
CA ASN A 81 13.06 -23.94 1.40
C ASN A 81 11.77 -24.02 2.23
N GLU A 82 11.47 -25.18 2.82
CA GLU A 82 10.35 -25.34 3.75
C GLU A 82 10.53 -24.48 5.01
N GLU A 83 11.75 -24.45 5.57
CA GLU A 83 12.06 -23.64 6.74
C GLU A 83 12.03 -22.14 6.42
N PHE A 84 12.50 -21.72 5.25
CA PHE A 84 12.36 -20.35 4.76
C PHE A 84 10.89 -19.94 4.68
N ARG A 85 10.03 -20.77 4.07
CA ARG A 85 8.59 -20.54 3.98
C ARG A 85 7.94 -20.39 5.36
N ARG A 86 8.33 -21.26 6.30
CA ARG A 86 7.85 -21.25 7.69
C ARG A 86 8.28 -19.99 8.44
N LEU A 87 9.56 -19.65 8.41
CA LEU A 87 10.11 -18.47 9.08
C LEU A 87 9.54 -17.19 8.48
N PHE A 88 9.52 -17.07 7.15
CA PHE A 88 9.00 -15.88 6.49
C PHE A 88 7.54 -15.61 6.88
N SER A 89 6.70 -16.65 6.85
CA SER A 89 5.28 -16.54 7.23
C SER A 89 5.06 -16.25 8.72
N GLN A 90 5.99 -16.66 9.58
CA GLN A 90 5.93 -16.45 11.03
C GLN A 90 6.31 -15.01 11.42
N TYR A 91 7.30 -14.43 10.75
CA TYR A 91 7.88 -13.14 11.15
C TYR A 91 7.38 -11.95 10.34
N TYR A 92 6.82 -12.18 9.14
CA TYR A 92 6.41 -11.11 8.24
C TYR A 92 4.92 -11.21 7.87
N ASN A 93 4.28 -10.05 7.76
CA ASN A 93 2.90 -9.92 7.28
C ASN A 93 2.81 -9.24 5.90
N LEU A 94 3.94 -8.97 5.27
CA LEU A 94 4.09 -8.40 3.92
C LEU A 94 5.29 -9.08 3.24
N ALA A 95 5.18 -9.36 1.94
CA ALA A 95 6.30 -9.84 1.14
C ALA A 95 6.64 -8.86 0.02
N THR A 96 7.93 -8.51 -0.09
CA THR A 96 8.45 -7.71 -1.19
C THR A 96 8.91 -8.64 -2.31
N ILE A 97 8.30 -8.51 -3.48
CA ILE A 97 8.55 -9.43 -4.59
C ILE A 97 9.62 -8.87 -5.55
N PRO A 98 10.56 -9.71 -6.04
CA PRO A 98 11.29 -9.41 -7.26
C PRO A 98 10.36 -9.58 -8.47
N PHE A 99 10.67 -8.88 -9.55
CA PHE A 99 9.82 -8.77 -10.73
C PHE A 99 9.78 -10.06 -11.57
N TYR A 100 8.77 -10.92 -11.38
CA TYR A 100 8.49 -12.05 -12.27
C TYR A 100 6.99 -12.33 -12.39
N TRP A 101 6.48 -12.40 -13.63
CA TRP A 101 5.06 -12.70 -13.94
C TRP A 101 4.61 -14.03 -13.32
N GLU A 102 5.37 -15.12 -13.53
CA GLU A 102 5.07 -16.45 -12.98
C GLU A 102 5.17 -16.48 -11.43
N GLY A 103 5.97 -15.57 -10.86
CA GLY A 103 6.13 -15.45 -9.42
C GLY A 103 4.85 -14.96 -8.74
N LEU A 104 4.11 -14.02 -9.33
CA LEU A 104 2.97 -13.37 -8.68
C LEU A 104 1.89 -14.34 -8.20
N GLU A 105 1.56 -15.36 -9.01
CA GLU A 105 0.57 -16.37 -8.66
C GLU A 105 1.08 -17.32 -7.56
N VAL A 106 2.34 -17.77 -7.68
CA VAL A 106 3.00 -18.60 -6.65
C VAL A 106 3.10 -17.85 -5.33
N MET A 107 3.43 -16.55 -5.36
CA MET A 107 3.52 -15.70 -4.17
C MET A 107 2.16 -15.44 -3.55
N SER A 108 1.13 -15.32 -4.38
CA SER A 108 -0.24 -15.13 -3.90
C SER A 108 -0.74 -16.31 -3.07
N ALA A 109 -0.20 -17.52 -3.27
CA ALA A 109 -0.55 -18.70 -2.49
C ALA A 109 -0.24 -18.58 -0.98
N PHE A 110 0.65 -17.66 -0.58
CA PHE A 110 0.94 -17.40 0.84
C PHE A 110 -0.16 -16.61 1.57
N GLY A 111 -1.13 -16.06 0.84
CA GLY A 111 -2.21 -15.26 1.42
C GLY A 111 -1.70 -14.01 2.15
N LYS A 112 -0.54 -13.49 1.74
CA LYS A 112 0.05 -12.26 2.29
C LYS A 112 -0.14 -11.11 1.30
N PRO A 113 -0.34 -9.88 1.81
CA PRO A 113 -0.09 -8.67 1.04
C PRO A 113 1.28 -8.74 0.35
N LEU A 114 1.32 -8.32 -0.91
CA LEU A 114 2.50 -8.26 -1.76
C LEU A 114 2.81 -6.79 -2.08
N GLU A 115 4.10 -6.49 -2.20
CA GLU A 115 4.61 -5.19 -2.63
C GLU A 115 5.71 -5.38 -3.68
N ILE A 116 5.65 -4.58 -4.75
CA ILE A 116 6.80 -4.35 -5.64
C ILE A 116 7.50 -3.10 -5.13
N THR A 117 8.67 -3.25 -4.51
CA THR A 117 9.38 -2.12 -3.87
C THR A 117 10.13 -1.24 -4.85
N GLU A 118 10.53 -1.77 -6.00
CA GLU A 118 11.33 -1.04 -6.97
C GLU A 118 11.00 -1.56 -8.38
N VAL A 119 10.45 -0.69 -9.21
CA VAL A 119 10.33 -0.93 -10.65
C VAL A 119 10.72 0.31 -11.43
N THR A 120 11.50 0.11 -12.50
CA THR A 120 11.74 1.12 -13.52
C THR A 120 11.55 0.45 -14.88
N ILE A 121 10.65 0.98 -15.70
CA ILE A 121 10.41 0.46 -17.04
C ILE A 121 11.24 1.28 -18.03
N PRO A 122 12.23 0.68 -18.72
CA PRO A 122 13.11 1.42 -19.62
C PRO A 122 12.36 1.93 -20.85
N THR A 123 12.81 3.06 -21.40
CA THR A 123 12.51 3.44 -22.78
C THR A 123 13.60 2.90 -23.67
N LEU A 124 13.34 1.75 -24.29
CA LEU A 124 14.30 1.10 -25.19
C LEU A 124 14.20 1.72 -26.58
N GLY A 125 15.27 2.36 -27.03
CA GLY A 125 15.31 3.14 -28.26
C GLY A 125 15.08 4.64 -28.02
N ASP A 126 15.02 5.39 -29.12
CA ASP A 126 14.86 6.84 -29.11
C ASP A 126 13.58 7.27 -29.84
N GLY A 127 13.08 8.45 -29.51
CA GLY A 127 11.93 9.05 -30.19
C GLY A 127 10.57 8.64 -29.65
N ASN A 128 9.53 9.10 -30.35
CA ASN A 128 8.14 8.99 -29.91
C ASN A 128 7.64 7.55 -29.84
N GLU A 129 8.12 6.68 -30.73
CA GLU A 129 7.75 5.27 -30.80
C GLU A 129 8.29 4.49 -29.60
N ALA A 130 9.50 4.80 -29.14
CA ALA A 130 10.07 4.18 -27.94
C ALA A 130 9.27 4.55 -26.68
N GLU A 131 8.78 5.80 -26.60
CA GLU A 131 7.88 6.22 -25.53
C GLU A 131 6.49 5.59 -25.61
N ASP A 132 5.95 5.34 -26.81
CA ASP A 132 4.70 4.59 -26.98
C ASP A 132 4.85 3.19 -26.39
N ILE A 133 5.95 2.50 -26.70
CA ILE A 133 6.24 1.17 -26.17
C ILE A 133 6.35 1.20 -24.64
N GLN A 134 7.09 2.16 -24.08
CA GLN A 134 7.19 2.30 -22.62
C GLN A 134 5.79 2.51 -21.98
N ALA A 135 4.96 3.35 -22.60
CA ALA A 135 3.61 3.63 -22.13
C ALA A 135 2.70 2.39 -22.20
N GLU A 136 2.79 1.59 -23.26
CA GLU A 136 2.06 0.33 -23.39
C GLU A 136 2.52 -0.70 -22.35
N VAL A 137 3.83 -0.85 -22.14
CA VAL A 137 4.37 -1.76 -21.13
C VAL A 137 3.89 -1.37 -19.73
N ILE A 138 3.93 -0.07 -19.38
CA ILE A 138 3.36 0.42 -18.13
C ILE A 138 1.87 0.10 -18.02
N LYS A 139 1.10 0.31 -19.09
CA LYS A 139 -0.33 -0.01 -19.09
C LYS A 139 -0.58 -1.47 -18.74
N TYR A 140 0.08 -2.40 -19.43
CA TYR A 140 -0.13 -3.84 -19.21
C TYR A 140 0.31 -4.27 -17.83
N LEU A 141 1.49 -3.84 -17.40
CA LEU A 141 2.04 -4.20 -16.11
C LEU A 141 1.22 -3.66 -14.94
N TYR A 142 0.86 -2.38 -14.94
CA TYR A 142 0.04 -1.82 -13.87
C TYR A 142 -1.37 -2.40 -13.88
N THR A 143 -1.95 -2.69 -15.04
CA THR A 143 -3.28 -3.34 -15.10
C THR A 143 -3.23 -4.74 -14.50
N LEU A 144 -2.21 -5.53 -14.85
CA LEU A 144 -1.97 -6.83 -14.22
C LEU A 144 -1.85 -6.69 -12.70
N TRP A 145 -0.96 -5.81 -12.25
CA TRP A 145 -0.69 -5.60 -10.83
C TRP A 145 -1.94 -5.19 -10.07
N PHE A 146 -2.67 -4.21 -10.60
CA PHE A 146 -3.91 -3.74 -10.01
C PHE A 146 -5.00 -4.83 -9.95
N SER A 147 -4.99 -5.80 -10.88
CA SER A 147 -5.93 -6.93 -10.87
C SER A 147 -5.61 -8.01 -9.84
N SER A 148 -4.39 -8.01 -9.27
CA SER A 148 -3.98 -9.03 -8.30
C SER A 148 -4.53 -8.72 -6.92
N ALA A 149 -5.40 -9.60 -6.41
CA ALA A 149 -6.08 -9.43 -5.11
C ALA A 149 -5.13 -9.24 -3.92
N ASN A 150 -3.90 -9.77 -4.01
CA ASN A 150 -2.92 -9.72 -2.94
C ASN A 150 -1.85 -8.63 -3.15
N LEU A 151 -1.78 -7.96 -4.31
CA LEU A 151 -0.80 -6.91 -4.56
C LEU A 151 -1.33 -5.56 -4.10
N GLU A 152 -0.58 -4.92 -3.21
CA GLU A 152 -1.08 -3.77 -2.46
C GLU A 152 -0.34 -2.46 -2.78
N SER A 153 0.90 -2.57 -3.22
CA SER A 153 1.75 -1.43 -3.52
C SER A 153 2.74 -1.76 -4.64
N VAL A 154 3.00 -0.76 -5.47
CA VAL A 154 4.04 -0.77 -6.48
C VAL A 154 4.76 0.58 -6.41
N VAL A 155 6.07 0.55 -6.18
CA VAL A 155 6.91 1.74 -6.08
C VAL A 155 7.74 1.86 -7.35
N TYR A 156 7.46 2.92 -8.11
CA TYR A 156 8.25 3.28 -9.29
C TYR A 156 9.53 3.98 -8.84
N TRP A 157 10.69 3.43 -9.17
CA TRP A 157 11.96 3.81 -8.55
C TRP A 157 12.55 5.09 -9.13
N ASN A 158 12.79 5.11 -10.45
CA ASN A 158 13.36 6.26 -11.13
C ASN A 158 12.28 7.08 -11.85
N SER A 159 11.70 8.08 -11.18
CA SER A 159 10.62 8.89 -11.77
C SER A 159 11.09 9.81 -12.90
N PHE A 160 12.35 10.26 -12.88
CA PHE A 160 12.90 11.22 -13.85
C PHE A 160 14.05 10.61 -14.63
N ASP A 161 14.11 10.88 -15.93
CA ASP A 161 15.26 10.52 -16.74
C ASP A 161 16.52 11.21 -16.21
N LYS A 162 17.65 10.51 -16.29
CA LYS A 162 18.99 10.98 -15.90
C LYS A 162 19.17 11.28 -14.39
N THR A 163 18.39 10.65 -13.53
CA THR A 163 18.55 10.69 -12.06
C THR A 163 18.78 9.33 -11.41
N ALA A 164 18.96 8.29 -12.22
CA ALA A 164 19.18 6.91 -11.78
C ALA A 164 20.65 6.65 -11.38
N TYR A 165 20.91 5.48 -10.79
CA TYR A 165 22.25 5.13 -10.32
C TYR A 165 23.26 5.10 -11.47
N SER A 166 24.47 5.59 -11.19
CA SER A 166 25.58 5.60 -12.13
C SER A 166 26.90 5.34 -11.42
N SER A 167 27.74 4.53 -12.06
CA SER A 167 29.07 4.11 -11.64
C SER A 167 29.95 3.94 -12.89
N PRO A 168 31.29 3.82 -12.74
CA PRO A 168 32.17 3.60 -13.89
C PRO A 168 31.80 2.37 -14.74
N ASP A 169 31.31 1.31 -14.12
CA ASP A 169 31.01 0.02 -14.78
C ASP A 169 29.54 -0.11 -15.22
N TRP A 170 28.65 0.74 -14.69
CA TRP A 170 27.23 0.69 -14.97
C TRP A 170 26.58 2.06 -14.88
N ASP A 171 25.82 2.42 -15.91
CA ASP A 171 25.09 3.68 -15.97
C ASP A 171 23.62 3.42 -16.36
N GLU A 172 22.76 3.33 -15.34
CA GLU A 172 21.34 3.06 -15.51
C GLU A 172 20.64 4.18 -16.29
N ASN A 173 21.18 5.39 -16.27
CA ASN A 173 20.61 6.55 -16.96
C ASN A 173 20.53 6.39 -18.48
N ARG A 174 21.22 5.42 -19.06
CA ARG A 174 21.14 5.09 -20.49
C ARG A 174 19.80 4.47 -20.89
N LEU A 175 19.06 3.93 -19.92
CA LEU A 175 17.79 3.26 -20.15
C LEU A 175 16.59 4.20 -20.23
N ASN A 176 16.77 5.49 -19.90
CA ASN A 176 15.71 6.51 -19.92
C ASN A 176 14.39 6.00 -19.29
N GLY A 177 14.49 5.38 -18.12
CA GLY A 177 13.35 4.70 -17.49
C GLY A 177 12.36 5.61 -16.75
N GLY A 178 12.58 6.92 -16.78
CA GLY A 178 11.70 7.92 -16.16
C GLY A 178 10.29 7.89 -16.72
N LEU A 179 9.32 8.27 -15.88
CA LEU A 179 7.99 8.72 -16.31
C LEU A 179 8.05 10.15 -16.85
N PHE A 180 9.04 10.91 -16.40
CA PHE A 180 9.30 12.29 -16.82
C PHE A 180 10.67 12.38 -17.48
N HIS A 181 10.77 13.23 -18.47
CA HIS A 181 12.06 13.64 -19.01
C HIS A 181 12.88 14.40 -17.97
N ARG A 182 14.17 14.58 -18.24
CA ARG A 182 15.09 15.31 -17.35
C ARG A 182 14.69 16.77 -17.12
N ASP A 183 13.98 17.37 -18.07
CA ASP A 183 13.44 18.73 -18.02
C ASP A 183 12.05 18.82 -17.36
N LEU A 184 11.60 17.73 -16.73
CA LEU A 184 10.32 17.61 -16.01
C LEU A 184 9.08 17.52 -16.92
N THR A 185 9.24 17.51 -18.24
CA THR A 185 8.10 17.29 -19.14
C THR A 185 7.62 15.83 -19.05
N PRO A 186 6.29 15.59 -19.05
CA PRO A 186 5.75 14.24 -18.90
C PRO A 186 5.93 13.44 -20.19
N LYS A 187 6.50 12.23 -20.07
CA LYS A 187 6.52 11.25 -21.16
C LYS A 187 5.13 10.69 -21.40
N LYS A 188 4.94 10.00 -22.52
CA LYS A 188 3.67 9.28 -22.79
C LYS A 188 3.32 8.28 -21.68
N SER A 189 4.34 7.67 -21.08
CA SER A 189 4.23 6.77 -19.93
C SER A 189 3.64 7.44 -18.69
N ALA A 190 4.04 8.68 -18.34
CA ALA A 190 3.39 9.45 -17.28
C ALA A 190 1.91 9.76 -17.56
N GLN A 191 1.56 10.02 -18.83
CA GLN A 191 0.19 10.31 -19.22
C GLN A 191 -0.71 9.08 -19.06
N VAL A 192 -0.25 7.91 -19.50
CA VAL A 192 -0.93 6.63 -19.27
C VAL A 192 -1.04 6.34 -17.78
N PHE A 193 0.03 6.49 -17.02
CA PHE A 193 0.02 6.29 -15.57
C PHE A 193 -1.04 7.15 -14.88
N LYS A 194 -1.08 8.46 -15.22
CA LYS A 194 -2.10 9.38 -14.72
C LYS A 194 -3.51 8.94 -15.13
N LYS A 195 -3.70 8.54 -16.38
CA LYS A 195 -5.01 8.10 -16.89
C LYS A 195 -5.54 6.90 -16.11
N LEU A 196 -4.71 5.89 -15.88
CA LEU A 196 -5.09 4.70 -15.13
C LEU A 196 -5.60 5.07 -13.74
N PHE A 197 -4.81 5.79 -12.94
CA PHE A 197 -5.15 6.05 -11.53
C PHE A 197 -6.08 7.23 -11.27
N LYS A 198 -6.24 8.15 -12.23
CA LYS A 198 -7.06 9.36 -12.05
C LYS A 198 -8.32 9.38 -12.90
N GLN A 199 -8.49 8.43 -13.81
CA GLN A 199 -9.63 8.40 -14.72
C GLN A 199 -10.25 6.99 -14.82
N GLU A 200 -9.44 5.96 -15.10
CA GLU A 200 -9.98 4.60 -15.32
C GLU A 200 -10.26 3.86 -14.01
N TRP A 201 -9.33 3.90 -13.05
CA TRP A 201 -9.44 3.31 -11.72
C TRP A 201 -9.85 4.36 -10.70
N HIS A 202 -10.95 5.03 -11.02
CA HIS A 202 -11.50 6.12 -10.22
C HIS A 202 -13.02 5.99 -10.12
N THR A 203 -13.58 6.39 -8.98
CA THR A 203 -15.03 6.45 -8.78
C THR A 203 -15.40 7.89 -8.49
N GLU A 204 -16.20 8.47 -9.38
CA GLU A 204 -16.81 9.79 -9.27
C GLU A 204 -18.24 9.68 -9.81
N LEU A 205 -19.23 10.09 -9.02
CA LEU A 205 -20.64 9.90 -9.33
C LEU A 205 -21.53 10.94 -8.64
N GLU A 206 -22.66 11.21 -9.27
CA GLU A 206 -23.77 11.99 -8.70
C GLU A 206 -25.02 11.10 -8.73
N ILE A 207 -25.56 10.77 -7.55
CA ILE A 207 -26.72 9.87 -7.40
C ILE A 207 -27.76 10.56 -6.51
N VAL A 208 -29.03 10.43 -6.90
CA VAL A 208 -30.17 10.88 -6.11
C VAL A 208 -30.59 9.77 -5.15
N SER A 209 -30.82 10.11 -3.88
CA SER A 209 -31.28 9.17 -2.86
C SER A 209 -32.66 8.59 -3.17
N ASP A 210 -32.92 7.36 -2.72
CA ASP A 210 -34.22 6.72 -2.82
C ASP A 210 -35.28 7.30 -1.86
N GLU A 211 -36.49 6.72 -1.87
CA GLU A 211 -37.61 7.13 -0.99
C GLU A 211 -37.29 6.97 0.52
N SER A 212 -36.26 6.21 0.88
CA SER A 212 -35.78 6.04 2.25
C SER A 212 -34.58 6.95 2.59
N GLY A 213 -34.14 7.80 1.65
CA GLY A 213 -32.98 8.67 1.81
C GLY A 213 -31.64 7.96 1.66
N LYS A 214 -31.61 6.76 1.06
CA LYS A 214 -30.39 5.95 0.90
C LYS A 214 -29.83 6.02 -0.51
N ILE A 215 -28.51 5.84 -0.62
CA ILE A 215 -27.80 5.58 -1.87
C ILE A 215 -27.02 4.27 -1.76
N SER A 216 -26.81 3.60 -2.89
CA SER A 216 -25.93 2.43 -2.98
C SER A 216 -25.24 2.46 -4.34
N PHE A 217 -23.93 2.18 -4.34
CA PHE A 217 -23.12 2.18 -5.55
C PHE A 217 -21.98 1.16 -5.43
N GLU A 218 -21.48 0.70 -6.57
CA GLU A 218 -20.23 -0.06 -6.65
C GLU A 218 -19.11 0.91 -7.03
N GLY A 219 -18.03 0.92 -6.25
CA GLY A 219 -16.88 1.81 -6.46
C GLY A 219 -15.57 1.14 -6.08
N PHE A 220 -14.45 1.74 -6.48
CA PHE A 220 -13.12 1.26 -6.13
C PHE A 220 -12.89 1.32 -4.61
N HIS A 221 -12.10 0.40 -4.07
CA HIS A 221 -11.77 0.41 -2.64
C HIS A 221 -10.94 1.65 -2.28
N GLY A 222 -11.38 2.39 -1.27
CA GLY A 222 -10.71 3.60 -0.80
C GLY A 222 -11.58 4.38 0.17
N ASP A 223 -11.06 5.53 0.59
CA ASP A 223 -11.82 6.50 1.37
C ASP A 223 -12.55 7.44 0.41
N TYR A 224 -13.82 7.69 0.69
CA TYR A 224 -14.66 8.61 -0.07
C TYR A 224 -14.97 9.85 0.76
N GLU A 225 -14.96 11.01 0.09
CA GLU A 225 -15.67 12.18 0.57
C GLU A 225 -17.08 12.17 -0.05
N VAL A 226 -18.10 12.14 0.80
CA VAL A 226 -19.50 12.11 0.39
C VAL A 226 -20.11 13.45 0.77
N CYS A 227 -20.52 14.23 -0.22
CA CYS A 227 -21.11 15.55 -0.02
C CYS A 227 -22.56 15.58 -0.52
N VAL A 228 -23.45 16.20 0.27
CA VAL A 228 -24.88 16.33 -0.02
C VAL A 228 -25.28 17.81 0.06
N GLN A 229 -26.06 18.27 -0.93
CA GLN A 229 -26.66 19.60 -0.92
C GLN A 229 -28.19 19.51 -0.98
N PRO A 230 -28.89 19.67 0.15
CA PRO A 230 -30.35 19.72 0.17
C PRO A 230 -30.84 21.07 -0.36
N HIS A 231 -31.79 21.08 -1.30
CA HIS A 231 -32.63 22.25 -1.67
C HIS A 231 -31.97 23.66 -1.66
N ASN A 232 -30.82 23.83 -2.32
CA ASN A 232 -30.03 25.09 -2.37
C ASN A 232 -29.50 25.58 -0.99
N GLU A 233 -29.44 24.71 0.00
CA GLU A 233 -28.80 24.95 1.30
C GLU A 233 -27.28 24.70 1.22
N ALA A 234 -26.63 24.73 2.38
CA ALA A 234 -25.20 24.45 2.51
C ALA A 234 -24.85 23.02 2.09
N VAL A 235 -23.61 22.80 1.68
CA VAL A 235 -23.07 21.48 1.38
C VAL A 235 -22.60 20.82 2.68
N TYR A 236 -23.04 19.59 2.92
CA TYR A 236 -22.64 18.78 4.07
C TYR A 236 -21.80 17.61 3.58
N CYS A 237 -20.59 17.45 4.10
CA CYS A 237 -19.70 16.37 3.71
C CYS A 237 -19.35 15.45 4.89
N ALA A 238 -19.22 14.16 4.61
CA ALA A 238 -18.70 13.15 5.53
C ALA A 238 -17.67 12.27 4.83
N ARG A 239 -16.86 11.55 5.62
CA ARG A 239 -15.89 10.58 5.10
C ARG A 239 -16.40 9.16 5.30
N LEU A 240 -16.52 8.42 4.20
CA LEU A 240 -16.72 6.97 4.21
C LEU A 240 -15.35 6.31 4.08
N TYR A 241 -14.86 5.74 5.17
CA TYR A 241 -13.56 5.06 5.18
C TYR A 241 -13.67 3.67 4.56
N LYS A 242 -12.59 3.16 3.97
CA LYS A 242 -12.52 1.83 3.34
C LYS A 242 -13.07 0.69 4.20
N ASP A 243 -12.88 0.76 5.52
CA ASP A 243 -13.29 -0.29 6.47
C ASP A 243 -14.76 -0.15 6.93
N ASN A 244 -15.43 0.95 6.57
CA ASN A 244 -16.82 1.20 6.86
C ASN A 244 -17.68 0.85 5.64
N GLN A 245 -18.80 0.19 5.86
CA GLN A 245 -19.78 -0.06 4.80
C GLN A 245 -20.81 1.07 4.67
N GLU A 246 -20.93 1.92 5.69
CA GLU A 246 -21.96 2.97 5.77
C GLU A 246 -21.39 4.24 6.42
N VAL A 247 -21.94 5.39 6.01
CA VAL A 247 -21.71 6.70 6.63
C VAL A 247 -23.04 7.47 6.67
N GLU A 248 -23.30 8.16 7.77
CA GLU A 248 -24.44 9.07 7.89
C GLU A 248 -23.97 10.51 7.66
N VAL A 249 -24.67 11.24 6.79
CA VAL A 249 -24.48 12.69 6.58
C VAL A 249 -25.65 13.41 7.25
N ILE A 250 -25.36 14.16 8.31
CA ILE A 250 -26.37 14.93 9.05
C ILE A 250 -26.43 16.35 8.49
N CYS A 251 -27.47 16.64 7.71
CA CYS A 251 -27.77 17.99 7.24
C CYS A 251 -28.55 18.73 8.34
N ALA A 252 -27.83 19.47 9.18
CA ALA A 252 -28.43 20.33 10.20
C ALA A 252 -28.32 21.81 9.76
N PRO A 253 -29.39 22.61 9.88
CA PRO A 253 -29.36 24.04 9.55
C PRO A 253 -28.41 24.85 10.44
#